data_AF-A0A7I4YVL2-F1
#
_entry.id   AF-A0A7I4YVL2-F1
#
_cell.length_a   1.000
_cell.length_b   1.000
_cell.length_c   1.000
_cell.angle_alpha   90.00
_cell.angle_beta   90.00
_cell.angle_gamma   90.00
#
_symmetry.space_group_name_H-M   'P 1'
#
loop_
_entity.id
_entity.type
_entity.pdbx_description
1 polymer ?
#
loop_
_entity_poly.entity_id
_entity_poly.type
_entity_poly.pdbx_seq_one_letter_code
_entity_poly.pdbx_strand_id
1 'polypeptide(L)'
;MLNILALVYRDQNKYKEAANLLNEALAIREKCLGENHSAVAATLNNLAVLYGKRGKFKDAEPLCKRAFEIREKVLGHDNPDVAKQLNNLALLCQNQGKYEEVEQYYKRALEIYESKLGPDDPNVAKTKNNLSSAYLKQGKYKEAEELYKQILTRAHEREFGKIGEDNKPIWQIAEDREEIKQKGGADTGPIAYHDHGGWHKAAKVDSPTVTTTLKNLGALYRRQGKYEAAETLEDVALRAKKQAQYAAQHERMNKLLGCSTRLQQEPSLRSADDIMTSSQISRMTTSHSSSGLKSKLMNALGFNQ
;
A
#
# COMPACT_ATOMS: atom_id res chain seq x y z
N MET A 1 -18.21 -0.23 -21.07
CA MET A 1 -17.26 -1.22 -21.64
C MET A 1 -15.96 -0.57 -22.14
N LEU A 2 -16.01 0.55 -22.87
CA LEU A 2 -14.83 1.23 -23.47
C LEU A 2 -13.66 1.51 -22.51
N ASN A 3 -13.93 1.98 -21.28
CA ASN A 3 -12.87 2.28 -20.30
C ASN A 3 -12.09 1.01 -19.86
N ILE A 4 -12.74 -0.15 -19.77
CA ILE A 4 -12.08 -1.41 -19.42
C ILE A 4 -11.19 -1.86 -20.58
N LEU A 5 -11.68 -1.78 -21.81
CA LEU A 5 -10.90 -2.12 -23.00
C LEU A 5 -9.68 -1.19 -23.16
N ALA A 6 -9.82 0.09 -22.84
CA ALA A 6 -8.71 1.03 -22.84
C ALA A 6 -7.61 0.64 -21.83
N LEU A 7 -7.97 0.11 -20.65
CA LEU A 7 -7.00 -0.39 -19.68
C LEU A 7 -6.26 -1.63 -20.21
N VAL A 8 -6.97 -2.55 -20.86
CA VAL A 8 -6.35 -3.72 -21.50
C VAL A 8 -5.35 -3.29 -22.58
N TYR A 9 -5.71 -2.32 -23.42
CA TYR A 9 -4.78 -1.79 -24.44
C TYR A 9 -3.59 -1.05 -23.84
N ARG A 10 -3.79 -0.30 -22.75
CA ARG A 10 -2.70 0.32 -22.00
C ARG A 10 -1.71 -0.73 -21.50
N ASP A 11 -2.20 -1.84 -20.95
CA ASP A 11 -1.35 -2.91 -20.42
C ASP A 11 -0.59 -3.64 -21.54
N GLN A 12 -1.10 -3.63 -22.77
CA GLN A 12 -0.40 -4.06 -23.99
C GLN A 12 0.54 -2.99 -24.57
N ASN A 13 0.74 -1.84 -23.90
CA ASN A 13 1.48 -0.68 -24.40
C ASN A 13 0.91 -0.04 -25.69
N LYS A 14 -0.34 -0.34 -26.05
CA LYS A 14 -1.08 0.25 -27.17
C LYS A 14 -1.72 1.57 -26.75
N TYR A 15 -0.87 2.55 -26.43
CA TYR A 15 -1.28 3.82 -25.83
C TYR A 15 -2.10 4.72 -26.76
N LYS A 16 -1.96 4.58 -28.09
CA LYS A 16 -2.73 5.37 -29.07
C LYS A 16 -4.18 4.89 -29.10
N GLU A 17 -4.36 3.59 -29.20
CA GLU A 17 -5.65 2.88 -29.23
C GLU A 17 -6.40 3.08 -27.91
N ALA A 18 -5.69 2.95 -26.78
CA ALA A 18 -6.27 3.25 -25.47
C ALA A 18 -6.76 4.70 -25.36
N ALA A 19 -6.01 5.67 -25.89
CA ALA A 19 -6.41 7.08 -25.85
C ALA A 19 -7.65 7.35 -26.72
N ASN A 20 -7.73 6.74 -27.91
CA ASN A 20 -8.89 6.88 -28.79
C ASN A 20 -10.17 6.37 -28.10
N LEU A 21 -10.12 5.17 -27.48
CA LEU A 21 -11.26 4.62 -26.74
C LEU A 21 -11.66 5.49 -25.54
N LEU A 22 -10.70 6.09 -24.84
CA LEU A 22 -11.02 6.99 -23.74
C LEU A 22 -11.58 8.33 -24.21
N ASN A 23 -11.18 8.84 -25.38
CA ASN A 23 -11.80 10.04 -25.97
C ASN A 23 -13.27 9.76 -26.36
N GLU A 24 -13.56 8.60 -26.95
CA GLU A 24 -14.94 8.18 -27.22
C GLU A 24 -15.75 8.01 -25.92
N ALA A 25 -15.15 7.35 -24.91
CA ALA A 25 -15.79 7.20 -23.61
C ALA A 25 -16.05 8.54 -22.91
N LEU A 26 -15.15 9.51 -23.08
CA LEU A 26 -15.30 10.87 -22.56
C LEU A 26 -16.51 11.56 -23.20
N ALA A 27 -16.59 11.57 -24.53
CA ALA A 27 -17.70 12.20 -25.26
C ALA A 27 -19.06 11.61 -24.88
N ILE A 28 -19.15 10.29 -24.72
CA ILE A 28 -20.38 9.62 -24.27
C ILE A 28 -20.72 10.04 -22.83
N ARG A 29 -19.73 10.08 -21.92
CA ARG A 29 -19.94 10.46 -20.52
C ARG A 29 -20.37 11.92 -20.38
N GLU A 30 -19.79 12.83 -21.15
CA GLU A 30 -20.18 14.24 -21.16
C GLU A 30 -21.63 14.40 -21.63
N LYS A 31 -22.02 13.71 -22.71
CA LYS A 31 -23.38 13.76 -23.25
C LYS A 31 -24.43 13.15 -22.31
N CYS A 32 -24.11 12.02 -21.66
CA CYS A 32 -25.07 11.28 -20.85
C CYS A 32 -25.15 11.75 -19.39
N LEU A 33 -24.03 12.21 -18.82
CA LEU A 33 -23.92 12.52 -17.38
C LEU A 33 -23.70 14.02 -17.10
N GLY A 34 -23.39 14.80 -18.15
CA GLY A 34 -23.01 16.20 -18.04
C GLY A 34 -21.51 16.39 -17.84
N GLU A 35 -21.02 17.57 -18.25
CA GLU A 35 -19.59 17.91 -18.29
C GLU A 35 -18.92 17.95 -16.91
N ASN A 36 -19.69 18.21 -15.84
CA ASN A 36 -19.20 18.33 -14.47
C ASN A 36 -19.34 17.05 -13.65
N HIS A 37 -19.60 15.91 -14.29
CA HIS A 37 -19.81 14.65 -13.58
C HIS A 37 -18.47 14.03 -13.12
N SER A 38 -18.44 13.38 -11.95
CA SER A 38 -17.24 12.73 -11.40
C SER A 38 -16.61 11.68 -12.34
N ALA A 39 -17.45 10.95 -13.08
CA ALA A 39 -17.01 10.02 -14.12
C ALA A 39 -16.28 10.69 -15.29
N VAL A 40 -16.63 11.92 -15.65
CA VAL A 40 -15.92 12.72 -16.66
C VAL A 40 -14.52 13.05 -16.14
N ALA A 41 -14.40 13.54 -14.90
CA ALA A 41 -13.11 13.80 -14.25
C ALA A 41 -12.21 12.54 -14.18
N ALA A 42 -12.79 11.37 -13.87
CA ALA A 42 -12.05 10.11 -13.87
C ALA A 42 -11.51 9.74 -15.26
N THR A 43 -12.28 10.00 -16.32
CA THR A 43 -11.88 9.74 -17.72
C THR A 43 -10.77 10.68 -18.15
N LEU A 44 -10.93 11.98 -17.87
CA LEU A 44 -9.94 13.01 -18.15
C LEU A 44 -8.59 12.69 -17.48
N ASN A 45 -8.62 12.27 -16.21
CA ASN A 45 -7.41 11.86 -15.51
C ASN A 45 -6.75 10.62 -16.17
N ASN A 46 -7.53 9.63 -16.59
CA ASN A 46 -6.98 8.46 -17.29
C ASN A 46 -6.35 8.84 -18.65
N LEU A 47 -6.97 9.74 -19.41
CA LEU A 47 -6.41 10.29 -20.65
C LEU A 47 -5.10 11.04 -20.39
N ALA A 48 -5.06 11.91 -19.38
CA ALA A 48 -3.85 12.63 -18.99
C ALA A 48 -2.69 11.69 -18.65
N VAL A 49 -2.97 10.58 -17.94
CA VAL A 49 -1.96 9.54 -17.66
C VAL A 49 -1.45 8.87 -18.94
N LEU A 50 -2.34 8.54 -19.90
CA LEU A 50 -1.92 7.96 -21.18
C LEU A 50 -1.06 8.92 -22.00
N TYR A 51 -1.40 10.21 -22.03
CA TYR A 51 -0.58 11.23 -22.68
C TYR A 51 0.77 11.42 -21.99
N GLY A 52 0.80 11.43 -20.66
CA GLY A 52 2.04 11.44 -19.88
C GLY A 52 2.95 10.25 -20.19
N LYS A 53 2.39 9.03 -20.32
CA LYS A 53 3.16 7.83 -20.71
C LYS A 53 3.76 7.92 -22.11
N ARG A 54 3.18 8.75 -23.00
CA ARG A 54 3.70 9.04 -24.33
C ARG A 54 4.64 10.25 -24.37
N GLY A 55 4.96 10.86 -23.24
CA GLY A 55 5.75 12.09 -23.15
C GLY A 55 5.00 13.35 -23.59
N LYS A 56 3.69 13.25 -23.83
CA LYS A 56 2.82 14.38 -24.26
C LYS A 56 2.31 15.17 -23.06
N PHE A 57 3.22 15.72 -22.25
CA PHE A 57 2.87 16.40 -21.00
C PHE A 57 2.05 17.68 -21.23
N LYS A 58 2.34 18.43 -22.30
CA LYS A 58 1.58 19.62 -22.70
C LYS A 58 0.12 19.32 -23.04
N ASP A 59 -0.13 18.18 -23.69
CA ASP A 59 -1.49 17.73 -24.02
C ASP A 59 -2.22 17.18 -22.76
N ALA A 60 -1.48 16.65 -21.79
CA ALA A 60 -2.02 16.05 -20.58
C ALA A 60 -2.46 17.09 -19.52
N GLU A 61 -1.74 18.20 -19.41
CA GLU A 61 -2.00 19.24 -18.41
C GLU A 61 -3.43 19.81 -18.46
N PRO A 62 -3.99 20.26 -19.60
CA PRO A 62 -5.34 20.82 -19.63
C PRO A 62 -6.41 19.80 -19.22
N LEU A 63 -6.22 18.52 -19.58
CA LEU A 63 -7.13 17.44 -19.16
C LEU A 63 -7.07 17.22 -17.64
N CYS A 64 -5.87 17.27 -17.06
CA CYS A 64 -5.67 17.13 -15.62
C CYS A 64 -6.23 18.32 -14.83
N LYS A 65 -6.06 19.55 -15.34
CA LYS A 65 -6.64 20.79 -14.77
C LYS A 65 -8.17 20.74 -14.78
N ARG A 66 -8.77 20.38 -15.91
CA ARG A 66 -10.23 20.21 -16.00
C ARG A 66 -10.75 19.11 -15.05
N ALA A 67 -10.04 17.99 -14.93
CA ALA A 67 -10.39 16.94 -13.98
C ALA A 67 -10.33 17.43 -12.52
N PHE A 68 -9.34 18.28 -12.21
CA PHE A 68 -9.17 18.91 -10.91
C PHE A 68 -10.34 19.86 -10.58
N GLU A 69 -10.69 20.78 -11.49
CA GLU A 69 -11.80 21.72 -11.31
C GLU A 69 -13.14 21.00 -11.07
N ILE A 70 -13.41 19.93 -11.83
CA ILE A 70 -14.61 19.11 -11.64
C ILE A 70 -14.59 18.43 -10.27
N ARG A 71 -13.47 17.82 -9.86
CA ARG A 71 -13.37 17.14 -8.55
C ARG A 71 -13.53 18.12 -7.40
N GLU A 72 -12.90 19.29 -7.48
CA GLU A 72 -13.01 20.31 -6.44
C GLU A 72 -14.45 20.80 -6.30
N LYS A 73 -15.14 21.04 -7.41
CA LYS A 73 -16.55 21.47 -7.41
C LYS A 73 -17.50 20.41 -6.86
N VAL A 74 -17.26 19.13 -7.15
CA VAL A 74 -18.16 18.04 -6.76
C VAL A 74 -17.90 17.55 -5.34
N LEU A 75 -16.64 17.48 -4.91
CA LEU A 75 -16.24 16.85 -3.64
C LEU A 75 -15.87 17.86 -2.55
N GLY A 76 -15.67 19.13 -2.91
CA GLY A 76 -15.21 20.18 -2.01
C GLY A 76 -13.69 20.31 -1.96
N HIS A 77 -13.22 21.47 -1.52
CA HIS A 77 -11.82 21.91 -1.55
C HIS A 77 -10.86 20.97 -0.81
N ASP A 78 -11.29 20.43 0.33
CA ASP A 78 -10.46 19.65 1.26
C ASP A 78 -10.64 18.13 1.13
N ASN A 79 -11.17 17.65 0.01
CA ASN A 79 -11.41 16.21 -0.14
C ASN A 79 -10.09 15.45 -0.45
N PRO A 80 -9.81 14.29 0.16
CA PRO A 80 -8.63 13.47 -0.17
C PRO A 80 -8.50 13.12 -1.67
N ASP A 81 -9.61 12.98 -2.41
CA ASP A 81 -9.57 12.76 -3.86
C ASP A 81 -9.12 14.00 -4.64
N VAL A 82 -9.34 15.21 -4.10
CA VAL A 82 -8.79 16.46 -4.66
C VAL A 82 -7.29 16.50 -4.42
N ALA A 83 -6.81 16.11 -3.24
CA ALA A 83 -5.37 15.98 -2.96
C ALA A 83 -4.68 14.96 -3.87
N LYS A 84 -5.36 13.85 -4.20
CA LYS A 84 -4.87 12.86 -5.17
C LYS A 84 -4.75 13.45 -6.57
N GLN A 85 -5.72 14.27 -6.98
CA GLN A 85 -5.68 14.94 -8.28
C GLN A 85 -4.58 16.01 -8.34
N LEU A 86 -4.40 16.78 -7.26
CA LEU A 86 -3.30 17.75 -7.12
C LEU A 86 -1.93 17.07 -7.25
N ASN A 87 -1.74 15.91 -6.61
CA ASN A 87 -0.53 15.10 -6.77
C ASN A 87 -0.25 14.71 -8.23
N ASN A 88 -1.28 14.32 -8.99
CA ASN A 88 -1.12 13.99 -10.41
C ASN A 88 -0.79 15.22 -11.25
N LEU A 89 -1.41 16.36 -10.97
CA LEU A 89 -1.15 17.62 -11.65
C LEU A 89 0.29 18.11 -11.38
N ALA A 90 0.73 18.03 -10.13
CA ALA A 90 2.11 18.33 -9.73
C ALA A 90 3.12 17.47 -10.50
N LEU A 91 2.89 16.16 -10.61
CA LEU A 91 3.79 15.29 -11.38
C LEU A 91 3.86 15.66 -12.87
N LEU A 92 2.74 16.07 -13.47
CA LEU A 92 2.72 16.55 -14.86
C LEU A 92 3.48 17.87 -15.03
N CYS A 93 3.30 18.82 -14.11
CA CYS A 93 4.03 20.10 -14.11
C CYS A 93 5.54 19.89 -13.87
N GLN A 94 5.91 18.92 -13.02
CA GLN A 94 7.31 18.58 -12.75
C GLN A 94 8.02 18.06 -14.00
N ASN A 95 7.36 17.24 -14.82
CA ASN A 95 7.92 16.79 -16.10
C ASN A 95 8.07 17.91 -17.14
N GLN A 96 7.43 19.06 -16.92
CA GLN A 96 7.56 20.25 -17.76
C GLN A 96 8.54 21.29 -17.17
N GLY A 97 9.12 21.04 -15.99
CA GLY A 97 10.03 21.96 -15.32
C GLY A 97 9.35 23.16 -14.65
N LYS A 98 8.03 23.13 -14.44
CA LYS A 98 7.25 24.21 -13.80
C LYS A 98 7.27 24.07 -12.27
N TYR A 99 8.44 24.24 -11.66
CA TYR A 99 8.65 23.83 -10.27
C TYR A 99 7.90 24.67 -9.22
N GLU A 100 7.59 25.94 -9.50
CA GLU A 100 6.78 26.78 -8.61
C GLU A 100 5.35 26.24 -8.47
N GLU A 101 4.71 25.87 -9.60
CA GLU A 101 3.38 25.24 -9.60
C GLU A 101 3.41 23.89 -8.87
N VAL A 102 4.45 23.10 -9.08
CA VAL A 102 4.65 21.79 -8.43
C VAL A 102 4.65 21.92 -6.91
N GLU A 103 5.40 22.90 -6.39
CA GLU A 103 5.48 23.16 -4.96
C GLU A 103 4.11 23.54 -4.38
N GLN A 104 3.37 24.42 -5.06
CA GLN A 104 2.02 24.82 -4.63
C GLN A 104 1.06 23.63 -4.58
N TYR A 105 1.01 22.82 -5.64
CA TYR A 105 0.11 21.67 -5.70
C TYR A 105 0.46 20.60 -4.66
N TYR A 106 1.75 20.29 -4.45
CA TYR A 106 2.16 19.31 -3.44
C TYR A 106 1.93 19.81 -2.01
N LYS A 107 2.18 21.08 -1.71
CA LYS A 107 1.89 21.67 -0.40
C LYS A 107 0.40 21.60 -0.07
N ARG A 108 -0.45 21.98 -1.02
CA ARG A 108 -1.90 21.89 -0.85
C ARG A 108 -2.38 20.44 -0.70
N ALA A 109 -1.86 19.51 -1.50
CA ALA A 109 -2.19 18.09 -1.35
C ALA A 109 -1.79 17.56 0.03
N LEU A 110 -0.61 17.97 0.52
CA LEU A 110 -0.09 17.57 1.83
C LEU A 110 -0.98 18.07 2.97
N GLU A 111 -1.38 19.35 2.93
CA GLU A 111 -2.27 19.96 3.92
C GLU A 111 -3.62 19.22 4.01
N ILE A 112 -4.20 18.85 2.87
CA ILE A 112 -5.45 18.07 2.83
C ILE A 112 -5.25 16.67 3.42
N TYR A 113 -4.17 15.97 3.07
CA TYR A 113 -3.93 14.63 3.61
C TYR A 113 -3.65 14.66 5.11
N GLU A 114 -2.82 15.58 5.60
CA GLU A 114 -2.50 15.70 7.02
C GLU A 114 -3.74 16.07 7.85
N SER A 115 -4.60 16.97 7.35
CA SER A 115 -5.81 17.38 8.06
C SER A 115 -6.93 16.34 8.04
N LYS A 116 -7.11 15.58 6.94
CA LYS A 116 -8.25 14.64 6.80
C LYS A 116 -7.93 13.19 7.14
N LEU A 117 -6.71 12.73 6.85
CA LEU A 117 -6.31 11.34 7.05
C LEU A 117 -5.35 11.17 8.23
N GLY A 118 -4.75 12.28 8.68
CA GLY A 118 -3.78 12.29 9.76
C GLY A 118 -2.33 12.07 9.29
N PRO A 119 -1.35 12.32 10.16
CA PRO A 119 0.06 12.34 9.80
C PRO A 119 0.67 10.97 9.51
N ASP A 120 0.00 9.88 9.91
CA ASP A 120 0.44 8.49 9.66
C ASP A 120 0.03 7.95 8.28
N ASP A 121 -0.82 8.67 7.56
CA ASP A 121 -1.35 8.18 6.30
C ASP A 121 -0.22 8.00 5.24
N PRO A 122 -0.19 6.87 4.51
CA PRO A 122 0.83 6.64 3.48
C PRO A 122 0.90 7.73 2.41
N ASN A 123 -0.20 8.43 2.11
CA ASN A 123 -0.21 9.52 1.13
C ASN A 123 0.51 10.76 1.64
N VAL A 124 0.55 11.01 2.96
CA VAL A 124 1.35 12.10 3.56
C VAL A 124 2.82 11.84 3.27
N ALA A 125 3.34 10.66 3.64
CA ALA A 125 4.74 10.29 3.41
C ALA A 125 5.09 10.29 1.91
N LYS A 126 4.19 9.80 1.05
CA LYS A 126 4.38 9.80 -0.40
C LYS A 126 4.44 11.22 -0.98
N THR A 127 3.55 12.10 -0.53
CA THR A 127 3.50 13.50 -0.98
C THR A 127 4.74 14.26 -0.51
N LYS A 128 5.18 14.06 0.75
CA LYS A 128 6.46 14.62 1.25
C LYS A 128 7.65 14.15 0.42
N ASN A 129 7.74 12.85 0.10
CA ASN A 129 8.82 12.34 -0.77
C ASN A 129 8.81 12.98 -2.17
N ASN A 130 7.63 13.15 -2.78
CA ASN A 130 7.51 13.80 -4.08
C ASN A 130 7.92 15.29 -4.02
N LEU A 131 7.49 16.00 -2.97
CA LEU A 131 7.86 17.39 -2.72
C LEU A 131 9.38 17.53 -2.49
N SER A 132 9.98 16.64 -1.69
CA SER A 132 11.44 16.59 -1.52
C SER A 132 12.14 16.38 -2.86
N SER A 133 11.64 15.48 -3.72
CA SER A 133 12.20 15.29 -5.06
C SER A 133 12.11 16.56 -5.92
N ALA A 134 11.02 17.32 -5.81
CA ALA A 134 10.87 18.60 -6.50
C ALA A 134 11.86 19.65 -5.96
N TYR A 135 12.11 19.67 -4.64
CA TYR A 135 13.12 20.52 -4.01
C TYR A 135 14.54 20.17 -4.42
N LEU A 136 14.89 18.89 -4.52
CA LEU A 136 16.18 18.44 -5.03
C LEU A 136 16.45 18.98 -6.45
N LYS A 137 15.43 18.97 -7.32
CA LYS A 137 15.54 19.50 -8.69
C LYS A 137 15.69 21.02 -8.76
N GLN A 138 15.20 21.74 -7.75
CA GLN A 138 15.36 23.20 -7.61
C GLN A 138 16.66 23.60 -6.90
N GLY A 139 17.44 22.65 -6.38
CA GLY A 139 18.61 22.95 -5.54
C GLY A 139 18.26 23.35 -4.10
N LYS A 140 16.99 23.20 -3.68
CA LYS A 140 16.49 23.43 -2.32
C LYS A 140 16.80 22.24 -1.42
N TYR A 141 18.08 22.00 -1.19
CA TYR A 141 18.53 20.76 -0.58
C TYR A 141 18.23 20.64 0.92
N LYS A 142 18.20 21.76 1.64
CA LYS A 142 17.90 21.79 3.07
C LYS A 142 16.43 21.44 3.31
N GLU A 143 15.54 22.01 2.51
CA GLU A 143 14.11 21.77 2.56
C GLU A 143 13.77 20.30 2.21
N ALA A 144 14.48 19.72 1.23
CA ALA A 144 14.35 18.30 0.91
C ALA A 144 14.80 17.40 2.08
N GLU A 145 15.92 17.74 2.73
CA GLU A 145 16.45 17.03 3.89
C GLU A 145 15.48 17.05 5.07
N GLU A 146 14.94 18.22 5.41
CA GLU A 146 13.96 18.39 6.49
C GLU A 146 12.71 17.52 6.28
N LEU A 147 12.17 17.50 5.06
CA LEU A 147 11.02 16.64 4.74
C LEU A 147 11.34 15.15 4.86
N TYR A 148 12.54 14.70 4.44
CA TYR A 148 12.94 13.31 4.64
C TYR A 148 13.10 12.97 6.13
N LYS A 149 13.69 13.87 6.92
CA LYS A 149 13.79 13.72 8.38
C LYS A 149 12.41 13.61 9.01
N GLN A 150 11.44 14.45 8.63
CA GLN A 150 10.06 14.36 9.12
C GLN A 150 9.41 12.99 8.84
N ILE A 151 9.57 12.44 7.63
CA ILE A 151 9.03 11.11 7.28
C ILE A 151 9.64 10.04 8.19
N LEU A 152 10.97 10.06 8.38
CA LEU A 152 11.67 9.06 9.20
C LEU A 152 11.34 9.21 10.68
N THR A 153 11.26 10.44 11.19
CA THR A 153 10.83 10.76 12.55
C THR A 153 9.41 10.24 12.79
N ARG A 154 8.47 10.51 11.88
CA ARG A 154 7.08 10.07 12.08
C ARG A 154 6.95 8.55 12.03
N ALA A 155 7.67 7.91 11.11
CA ALA A 155 7.73 6.46 11.02
C ALA A 155 8.36 5.83 12.29
N HIS A 156 9.37 6.48 12.86
CA HIS A 156 9.97 6.08 14.13
C HIS A 156 8.99 6.22 15.29
N GLU A 157 8.35 7.38 15.45
CA GLU A 157 7.41 7.63 16.54
C GLU A 157 6.20 6.70 16.53
N ARG A 158 5.73 6.32 15.35
CA ARG A 158 4.61 5.37 15.21
C ARG A 158 4.95 4.00 15.78
N GLU A 159 6.20 3.54 15.64
CA GLU A 159 6.61 2.21 16.06
C GLU A 159 7.21 2.17 17.46
N PHE A 160 7.95 3.22 17.87
CA PHE A 160 8.74 3.25 19.11
C PHE A 160 8.25 4.26 20.13
N GLY A 161 7.21 5.03 19.80
CA GLY A 161 6.73 6.11 20.66
C GLY A 161 7.63 7.34 20.62
N LYS A 162 7.45 8.24 21.59
CA LYS A 162 8.08 9.56 21.60
C LYS A 162 9.61 9.48 21.61
N ILE A 163 10.23 10.41 20.89
CA ILE A 163 11.68 10.55 20.83
C ILE A 163 12.21 11.01 22.19
N GLY A 164 13.31 10.39 22.62
CA GLY A 164 14.01 10.69 23.87
C GLY A 164 15.51 10.38 23.74
N GLU A 165 16.27 10.52 24.83
CA GLU A 165 17.73 10.36 24.81
C GLU A 165 18.16 8.97 24.30
N ASP A 166 17.45 7.92 24.71
CA ASP A 166 17.71 6.53 24.30
C ASP A 166 16.87 6.08 23.07
N ASN A 167 15.92 6.91 22.62
CA ASN A 167 14.97 6.57 21.56
C ASN A 167 15.08 7.53 20.37
N LYS A 168 16.24 7.52 19.71
CA LYS A 168 16.55 8.40 18.59
C LYS A 168 16.10 7.82 17.23
N PRO A 169 15.55 8.63 16.32
CA PRO A 169 15.36 8.24 14.92
C PRO A 169 16.70 8.02 14.20
N ILE A 170 16.68 7.27 13.10
CA ILE A 170 17.90 6.79 12.44
C ILE A 170 18.78 7.90 11.93
N TRP A 171 18.17 8.99 11.46
CA TRP A 171 18.93 10.08 10.90
C TRP A 171 19.74 10.79 12.00
N GLN A 172 19.24 10.85 13.25
CA GLN A 172 20.01 11.36 14.38
C GLN A 172 21.15 10.41 14.74
N ILE A 173 20.87 9.10 14.80
CA ILE A 173 21.91 8.08 15.05
C ILE A 173 23.02 8.15 13.97
N ALA A 174 22.63 8.34 12.71
CA ALA A 174 23.55 8.46 11.59
C ALA A 174 24.41 9.74 11.69
N GLU A 175 23.81 10.87 12.09
CA GLU A 175 24.54 12.13 12.31
C GLU A 175 25.48 12.05 13.51
N ASP A 176 25.04 11.47 14.64
CA ASP A 176 25.87 11.26 15.83
C ASP A 176 27.12 10.43 15.50
N ARG A 177 26.98 9.38 14.67
CA ARG A 177 28.11 8.54 14.21
C ARG A 177 29.11 9.31 13.36
N GLU A 178 28.60 10.11 12.43
CA GLU A 178 29.45 10.98 11.60
C GLU A 178 30.26 11.94 12.48
N GLU A 179 29.64 12.53 13.51
CA GLU A 179 30.35 13.40 14.45
C GLU A 179 31.41 12.65 15.27
N ILE A 180 31.12 11.43 15.74
CA ILE A 180 32.08 10.59 16.49
C ILE A 180 33.31 10.28 15.61
N LYS A 181 33.08 9.91 14.35
CA LYS A 181 34.14 9.63 13.37
C LYS A 181 34.98 10.88 13.10
N GLN A 182 34.34 12.04 12.93
CA GLN A 182 35.04 13.31 12.73
C GLN A 182 35.90 13.72 13.93
N LYS A 183 35.49 13.35 15.15
CA LYS A 183 36.24 13.61 16.41
C LYS A 183 37.39 12.62 16.64
N GLY A 184 37.69 11.72 15.70
CA GLY A 184 38.76 10.73 15.82
C GLY A 184 38.42 9.55 16.72
N GLY A 185 37.13 9.28 16.96
CA GLY A 185 36.69 8.05 17.60
C GLY A 185 37.15 6.83 16.81
N ALA A 186 37.54 5.76 17.52
CA ALA A 186 37.94 4.49 16.90
C ALA A 186 36.87 4.02 15.90
N ASP A 187 37.32 3.40 14.81
CA ASP A 187 36.47 2.74 13.81
C ASP A 187 35.44 1.87 14.55
N THR A 188 34.21 2.36 14.68
CA THR A 188 33.10 1.55 15.15
C THR A 188 32.82 0.63 13.97
N GLY A 189 33.59 -0.46 13.87
CA GLY A 189 33.54 -1.41 12.77
C GLY A 189 32.11 -1.88 12.46
N PRO A 190 31.89 -2.68 11.40
CA PRO A 190 30.57 -2.92 10.83
C PRO A 190 29.52 -3.26 11.89
N ILE A 191 28.72 -2.24 12.24
CA ILE A 191 27.63 -2.22 13.22
C ILE A 191 27.93 -3.08 14.46
N ALA A 192 28.56 -2.51 15.49
CA ALA A 192 28.58 -3.15 16.81
C ALA A 192 27.12 -3.25 17.34
N TYR A 193 26.63 -4.48 17.35
CA TYR A 193 25.24 -4.90 17.47
C TYR A 193 24.68 -4.89 18.90
N HIS A 194 25.27 -4.10 19.80
CA HIS A 194 24.81 -4.04 21.17
C HIS A 194 23.92 -2.80 21.35
N ASP A 195 22.61 -3.08 21.47
CA ASP A 195 21.63 -2.25 22.16
C ASP A 195 20.90 -1.12 21.39
N HIS A 196 20.86 -1.14 20.07
CA HIS A 196 19.92 -0.28 19.30
C HIS A 196 18.69 -1.08 18.83
N GLY A 197 18.08 -1.82 19.77
CA GLY A 197 17.00 -2.80 19.56
C GLY A 197 15.69 -2.30 18.93
N GLY A 198 15.63 -1.06 18.46
CA GLY A 198 14.51 -0.45 17.75
C GLY A 198 14.64 -0.48 16.22
N TRP A 199 15.81 -0.17 15.64
CA TRP A 199 15.87 0.14 14.20
C TRP A 199 15.70 -1.06 13.26
N HIS A 200 16.08 -2.25 13.69
CA HIS A 200 15.80 -3.48 12.95
C HIS A 200 14.30 -3.86 12.99
N LYS A 201 13.54 -3.30 13.93
CA LYS A 201 12.08 -3.34 13.95
C LYS A 201 11.50 -2.16 13.13
N ALA A 202 12.21 -1.04 13.01
CA ALA A 202 11.82 0.07 12.12
C ALA A 202 11.95 -0.34 10.64
N ALA A 203 12.89 -1.23 10.33
CA ALA A 203 12.99 -1.92 9.05
C ALA A 203 11.82 -2.88 8.77
N LYS A 204 11.02 -3.27 9.78
CA LYS A 204 9.73 -3.96 9.62
C LYS A 204 8.56 -3.01 9.33
N VAL A 205 8.80 -1.69 9.33
CA VAL A 205 7.87 -0.76 8.69
C VAL A 205 7.95 -1.03 7.19
N ASP A 206 7.15 -1.98 6.74
CA ASP A 206 6.99 -2.36 5.33
C ASP A 206 6.30 -1.23 4.55
N SER A 207 6.94 -0.07 4.50
CA SER A 207 6.55 1.06 3.67
C SER A 207 7.66 1.29 2.66
N PRO A 208 7.46 0.89 1.39
CA PRO A 208 8.38 1.20 0.29
C PRO A 208 8.77 2.69 0.25
N THR A 209 7.84 3.55 0.69
CA THR A 209 8.04 4.99 0.86
C THR A 209 9.17 5.31 1.85
N VAL A 210 9.21 4.67 3.03
CA VAL A 210 10.26 4.86 4.04
C VAL A 210 11.61 4.37 3.52
N THR A 211 11.64 3.23 2.83
CA THR A 211 12.88 2.73 2.20
C THR A 211 13.42 3.71 1.15
N THR A 212 12.54 4.30 0.33
CA THR A 212 12.94 5.35 -0.62
C THR A 212 13.45 6.60 0.10
N THR A 213 12.81 7.00 1.20
CA THR A 213 13.26 8.13 2.02
C THR A 213 14.67 7.91 2.58
N LEU A 214 14.96 6.72 3.13
CA LEU A 214 16.30 6.36 3.64
C LEU A 214 17.38 6.52 2.56
N LYS A 215 17.12 5.99 1.36
CA LYS A 215 18.06 6.09 0.23
C LYS A 215 18.26 7.53 -0.24
N ASN A 216 17.18 8.31 -0.34
CA ASN A 216 17.26 9.68 -0.80
C ASN A 216 17.99 10.58 0.21
N LEU A 217 17.77 10.36 1.51
CA LEU A 217 18.50 11.07 2.56
C LEU A 217 19.97 10.64 2.62
N GLY A 218 20.27 9.34 2.46
CA GLY A 218 21.64 8.85 2.32
C GLY A 218 22.38 9.50 1.16
N ALA A 219 21.74 9.59 -0.01
CA ALA A 219 22.29 10.29 -1.18
C ALA A 219 22.54 11.80 -0.91
N LEU A 220 21.66 12.45 -0.15
CA LEU A 220 21.88 13.83 0.29
C LEU A 220 23.09 13.96 1.22
N TYR A 221 23.26 13.04 2.19
CA TYR A 221 24.41 13.02 3.08
C TYR A 221 25.72 12.77 2.35
N ARG A 222 25.76 11.86 1.37
CA ARG A 222 26.95 11.70 0.49
C ARG A 222 27.33 13.00 -0.19
N ARG A 223 26.33 13.73 -0.71
CA ARG A 223 26.56 15.04 -1.37
C ARG A 223 27.06 16.12 -0.40
N GLN A 224 26.77 15.99 0.89
CA GLN A 224 27.29 16.87 1.95
C GLN A 224 28.67 16.44 2.47
N GLY A 225 29.21 15.30 2.03
CA GLY A 225 30.46 14.73 2.55
C GLY A 225 30.30 13.93 3.85
N LYS A 226 29.06 13.69 4.31
CA LYS A 226 28.75 12.88 5.51
C LYS A 226 28.63 11.40 5.12
N TYR A 227 29.76 10.76 4.87
CA TYR A 227 29.80 9.41 4.30
C TYR A 227 29.38 8.32 5.29
N GLU A 228 29.70 8.46 6.58
CA GLU A 228 29.32 7.51 7.64
C GLU A 228 27.82 7.57 7.89
N ALA A 229 27.26 8.78 7.92
CA ALA A 229 25.82 8.97 8.03
C ALA A 229 25.08 8.35 6.83
N ALA A 230 25.61 8.55 5.62
CA ALA A 230 25.02 7.98 4.41
C ALA A 230 25.07 6.45 4.40
N GLU A 231 26.22 5.86 4.76
CA GLU A 231 26.39 4.41 4.84
C GLU A 231 25.43 3.80 5.86
N THR A 232 25.30 4.41 7.04
CA THR A 232 24.35 3.98 8.08
C THR A 232 22.92 3.91 7.53
N LEU A 233 22.45 4.91 6.77
CA LEU A 233 21.10 4.91 6.19
C LEU A 233 20.92 3.89 5.07
N GLU A 234 21.91 3.74 4.21
CA GLU A 234 21.88 2.78 3.09
C GLU A 234 21.89 1.33 3.58
N ASP A 235 22.67 1.02 4.60
CA ASP A 235 22.73 -0.30 5.22
C ASP A 235 21.37 -0.70 5.82
N VAL A 236 20.69 0.24 6.48
CA VAL A 236 19.33 0.03 6.99
C VAL A 236 18.36 -0.25 5.85
N ALA A 237 18.42 0.53 4.76
CA ALA A 237 17.56 0.33 3.60
C ALA A 237 17.80 -1.01 2.90
N LEU A 238 19.05 -1.48 2.83
CA LEU A 238 19.42 -2.78 2.27
C LEU A 238 18.91 -3.94 3.13
N ARG A 239 19.09 -3.85 4.46
CA ARG A 239 18.62 -4.87 5.40
C ARG A 239 17.10 -5.00 5.39
N ALA A 240 16.36 -3.88 5.36
CA ALA A 240 14.90 -3.87 5.25
C ALA A 240 14.43 -4.61 3.99
N LYS A 241 15.05 -4.33 2.83
CA LYS A 241 14.73 -5.03 1.57
C LYS A 241 14.97 -6.54 1.67
N LYS A 242 16.08 -6.96 2.28
CA LYS A 242 16.43 -8.38 2.41
C LYS A 242 15.43 -9.12 3.33
N GLN A 243 15.02 -8.50 4.43
CA GLN A 243 14.00 -9.06 5.34
C GLN A 243 12.64 -9.22 4.65
N ALA A 244 12.19 -8.20 3.91
CA ALA A 244 10.92 -8.28 3.15
C ALA A 244 10.95 -9.39 2.09
N GLN A 245 12.09 -9.60 1.41
CA GLN A 245 12.26 -10.70 0.46
C GLN A 245 12.17 -12.08 1.13
N TYR A 246 12.82 -12.26 2.28
CA TYR A 246 12.71 -13.51 3.03
C TYR A 246 11.29 -13.76 3.53
N ALA A 247 10.59 -12.74 4.03
CA ALA A 247 9.19 -12.86 4.45
C ALA A 247 8.28 -13.28 3.29
N ALA A 248 8.42 -12.64 2.12
CA ALA A 248 7.66 -12.98 0.92
C ALA A 248 7.97 -14.39 0.39
N GLN A 249 9.23 -14.81 0.42
CA GLN A 249 9.64 -16.17 0.07
C GLN A 249 9.05 -17.20 1.04
N HIS A 250 9.07 -16.91 2.34
CA HIS A 250 8.50 -17.78 3.36
C HIS A 250 6.98 -17.87 3.26
N GLU A 251 6.28 -16.78 2.95
CA GLU A 251 4.83 -16.79 2.71
C GLU A 251 4.49 -17.60 1.45
N ARG A 252 5.26 -17.44 0.36
CA ARG A 252 5.09 -18.22 -0.87
C ARG A 252 5.34 -19.71 -0.62
N MET A 253 6.37 -20.04 0.16
CA MET A 253 6.67 -21.42 0.57
C MET A 253 5.56 -22.01 1.43
N ASN A 254 5.03 -21.26 2.39
CA ASN A 254 3.89 -21.67 3.21
C ASN A 254 2.61 -21.87 2.37
N LYS A 255 2.35 -21.04 1.36
CA LYS A 255 1.22 -21.24 0.43
C LYS A 255 1.39 -22.49 -0.43
N LEU A 256 2.61 -22.81 -0.87
CA LEU A 256 2.91 -24.04 -1.60
C LEU A 256 2.75 -25.28 -0.70
N LEU A 257 3.29 -25.26 0.52
CA LEU A 257 3.20 -26.36 1.49
C LEU A 257 1.78 -26.56 2.03
N GLY A 258 1.02 -25.47 2.23
CA GLY A 258 -0.39 -25.49 2.61
C GLY A 258 -1.34 -25.98 1.50
N CYS A 259 -0.92 -25.88 0.24
CA CYS A 259 -1.64 -26.49 -0.89
C CYS A 259 -1.38 -28.00 -0.97
N SER A 260 -0.15 -28.44 -0.64
CA SER A 260 0.23 -29.87 -0.64
C SER A 260 -0.45 -30.68 0.46
N THR A 261 -0.80 -30.06 1.60
CA THR A 261 -1.48 -30.73 2.71
C THR A 261 -2.98 -30.93 2.48
N ARG A 262 -3.59 -30.23 1.51
CA ARG A 262 -5.00 -30.42 1.14
C ARG A 262 -5.22 -31.54 0.10
N LEU A 263 -4.15 -32.06 -0.50
CA LEU A 263 -4.18 -33.17 -1.46
C LEU A 263 -3.85 -34.55 -0.85
N GLN A 264 -3.66 -34.65 0.48
CA GLN A 264 -3.36 -35.91 1.17
C GLN A 264 -4.49 -36.44 2.08
N GLN A 265 -5.71 -35.92 1.94
CA GLN A 265 -6.90 -36.55 2.53
C GLN A 265 -7.80 -37.07 1.39
N GLU A 266 -7.43 -38.20 0.82
CA GLU A 266 -8.38 -39.10 0.18
C GLU A 266 -8.79 -40.23 1.16
N PRO A 267 -10.03 -40.73 1.11
CA PRO A 267 -10.57 -41.67 2.08
C PRO A 267 -10.16 -43.11 1.75
N SER A 268 -9.58 -43.83 2.71
CA SER A 268 -9.22 -45.23 2.54
C SER A 268 -10.46 -46.15 2.51
N LEU A 269 -10.55 -46.93 1.44
CA LEU A 269 -11.52 -48.00 1.20
C LEU A 269 -11.19 -49.26 2.02
N ARG A 270 -12.26 -49.99 2.35
CA ARG A 270 -12.35 -51.31 3.00
C ARG A 270 -11.56 -52.45 2.31
N SER A 271 -11.13 -53.44 3.11
CA SER A 271 -11.37 -54.91 2.92
C SER A 271 -10.73 -55.69 4.11
N ALA A 272 -11.49 -56.51 4.87
CA ALA A 272 -11.65 -57.98 4.78
C ALA A 272 -10.44 -58.73 5.43
N ASP A 273 -10.50 -59.76 6.30
CA ASP A 273 -11.44 -60.85 6.62
C ASP A 273 -11.08 -61.49 8.00
N ASP A 274 -12.04 -62.19 8.62
CA ASP A 274 -11.90 -63.45 9.41
C ASP A 274 -13.34 -63.87 9.86
N ILE A 275 -14.04 -64.83 9.21
CA ILE A 275 -14.00 -66.32 9.35
C ILE A 275 -14.24 -66.74 10.83
N MET A 276 -15.27 -67.48 11.29
CA MET A 276 -15.94 -68.70 10.78
C MET A 276 -17.25 -69.01 11.58
N THR A 277 -18.26 -69.59 10.89
CA THR A 277 -19.22 -70.69 11.28
C THR A 277 -20.03 -70.62 12.60
N SER A 278 -21.28 -71.09 12.76
CA SER A 278 -22.28 -71.85 11.98
C SER A 278 -23.59 -71.90 12.81
N SER A 279 -24.75 -72.10 12.15
CA SER A 279 -25.99 -72.70 12.70
C SER A 279 -26.79 -71.83 13.70
N GLN A 280 -28.09 -71.56 13.57
CA GLN A 280 -29.21 -72.45 13.24
C GLN A 280 -30.49 -71.65 12.95
N ILE A 281 -31.37 -72.23 12.15
CA ILE A 281 -32.72 -71.79 11.79
C ILE A 281 -33.69 -72.11 12.95
N SER A 282 -34.60 -71.19 13.33
CA SER A 282 -36.05 -71.50 13.41
C SER A 282 -36.94 -70.28 13.68
N ARG A 283 -38.14 -70.34 13.09
CA ARG A 283 -39.28 -69.40 13.18
C ARG A 283 -40.19 -69.72 14.38
N MET A 284 -41.18 -68.84 14.56
CA MET A 284 -42.46 -69.00 15.31
C MET A 284 -42.37 -68.67 16.80
N THR A 285 -43.34 -68.06 17.48
CA THR A 285 -44.63 -67.38 17.26
C THR A 285 -45.08 -66.94 18.66
N THR A 286 -45.88 -65.87 18.78
CA THR A 286 -46.84 -65.58 19.90
C THR A 286 -46.23 -65.39 21.31
N SER A 287 -46.78 -64.67 22.29
CA SER A 287 -47.84 -63.67 22.48
C SER A 287 -47.87 -63.37 24.01
N HIS A 288 -48.58 -62.30 24.42
CA HIS A 288 -49.05 -61.98 25.79
C HIS A 288 -48.00 -61.43 26.79
N SER A 289 -48.06 -60.16 27.24
CA SER A 289 -49.09 -59.34 27.95
C SER A 289 -48.64 -59.15 29.40
N SER A 290 -48.35 -57.95 29.88
CA SER A 290 -49.25 -57.04 30.60
C SER A 290 -48.31 -56.20 31.49
N SER A 291 -48.52 -54.98 31.96
CA SER A 291 -49.65 -54.07 32.05
C SER A 291 -49.09 -52.76 32.61
N GLY A 292 -49.72 -51.63 32.29
CA GLY A 292 -49.36 -50.30 32.81
C GLY A 292 -49.84 -49.21 31.85
N LEU A 293 -51.08 -49.29 31.37
CA LEU A 293 -52.19 -48.50 31.92
C LEU A 293 -51.89 -47.00 31.95
N LYS A 294 -52.44 -46.33 30.92
CA LYS A 294 -53.25 -45.11 31.00
C LYS A 294 -52.51 -43.83 31.47
N SER A 295 -52.66 -42.69 30.82
CA SER A 295 -53.63 -42.32 29.79
C SER A 295 -53.43 -40.85 29.43
N LYS A 296 -53.56 -40.57 28.12
CA LYS A 296 -54.39 -39.51 27.49
C LYS A 296 -53.99 -38.05 27.80
N LEU A 297 -54.09 -37.06 26.90
CA LEU A 297 -54.84 -36.84 25.66
C LEU A 297 -53.94 -35.98 24.74
N MET A 298 -53.67 -36.35 23.48
CA MET A 298 -54.41 -35.94 22.27
C MET A 298 -54.65 -34.43 22.08
N ASN A 299 -53.91 -33.87 21.11
CA ASN A 299 -54.30 -32.92 20.06
C ASN A 299 -55.50 -31.99 20.28
N ALA A 300 -55.26 -30.69 20.16
CA ALA A 300 -56.20 -29.78 19.49
C ALA A 300 -55.50 -28.47 19.05
N LEU A 301 -55.23 -28.29 17.76
CA LEU A 301 -55.98 -27.41 16.84
C LEU A 301 -55.30 -26.04 16.65
N GLY A 302 -54.58 -25.88 15.54
CA GLY A 302 -54.08 -24.57 15.12
C GLY A 302 -55.19 -23.62 14.70
N PHE A 303 -54.92 -22.31 14.76
CA PHE A 303 -55.58 -21.29 13.94
C PHE A 303 -54.70 -20.04 13.79
N ASN A 304 -54.78 -19.46 12.58
CA ASN A 304 -54.29 -18.17 12.15
C ASN A 304 -54.81 -17.01 13.04
N GLN A 305 -53.93 -16.04 13.32
CA GLN A 305 -54.02 -14.64 12.86
C GLN A 305 -52.67 -13.95 13.09
#